data_AF-A0A7W3W5A7-F1
#
_entry.id   AF-A0A7W3W5A7-F1
#
_cell.length_a   1.000
_cell.length_b   1.000
_cell.length_c   1.000
_cell.angle_alpha   90.00
_cell.angle_beta   90.00
_cell.angle_gamma   90.00
#
_symmetry.space_group_name_H-M   'P 1'
#
loop_
_entity.id
_entity.type
_entity.pdbx_description
1 polymer ?
#
loop_
_entity_poly.entity_id
_entity_poly.type
_entity_poly.pdbx_seq_one_letter_code
_entity_poly.pdbx_strand_id
1 'polypeptide(L)'
;MRPRWTGLAALATGIGIGLTGCGQPPPPTEQVVSGGHAEAAGQSDPAAKWADGYCGAVTHLVRALANLPSIDPSSSAQATRTSSDLLASVATGIDQTVAGLHRVGPAPLPGGEPARTALLGQFASVRHQADEVRGKLDAADTPDAVKAALDDAKSAIDQISRLDVLKGLDATPALSAAGKRAAGCQQLVVPPAPR
;
A
#
# COMPACT_ATOMS: atom_id res chain seq x y z
N MET A 1 19.93 -7.34 23.85
CA MET A 1 21.30 -7.79 23.52
C MET A 1 21.22 -8.71 22.30
N ARG A 2 22.23 -8.76 21.42
CA ARG A 2 22.23 -9.61 20.21
C ARG A 2 23.25 -10.76 20.39
N PRO A 3 22.85 -12.05 20.33
CA PRO A 3 23.83 -13.13 20.25
C PRO A 3 24.57 -13.08 18.91
N ARG A 4 25.88 -13.32 18.94
CA ARG A 4 26.75 -13.40 17.76
C ARG A 4 27.13 -14.86 17.58
N TRP A 5 26.81 -15.47 16.44
CA TRP A 5 27.13 -16.89 16.18
C TRP A 5 28.21 -16.99 15.11
N THR A 6 29.45 -17.09 15.58
CA THR A 6 30.64 -17.40 14.78
C THR A 6 30.96 -18.88 14.93
N GLY A 7 30.83 -19.66 13.85
CA GLY A 7 31.20 -21.07 13.81
C GLY A 7 32.14 -21.33 12.63
N LEU A 8 33.44 -21.37 12.90
CA LEU A 8 34.44 -21.88 11.96
C LEU A 8 34.62 -23.38 12.22
N ALA A 9 34.56 -24.18 11.16
CA ALA A 9 35.03 -25.55 11.14
C ALA A 9 35.74 -25.79 9.79
N ALA A 10 36.88 -26.46 9.84
CA ALA A 10 37.74 -26.75 8.69
C ALA A 10 38.18 -28.22 8.74
N LEU A 11 38.96 -28.65 7.73
CA LEU A 11 39.50 -30.01 7.55
C LEU A 11 38.42 -31.03 7.05
N ALA A 12 38.75 -32.06 6.25
CA ALA A 12 40.05 -32.47 5.73
C ALA A 12 39.97 -33.21 4.37
N THR A 13 41.09 -33.21 3.65
CA THR A 13 41.70 -34.31 2.86
C THR A 13 40.83 -35.23 1.96
N GLY A 14 41.18 -35.31 0.67
CA GLY A 14 40.78 -36.43 -0.21
C GLY A 14 41.31 -36.31 -1.64
N ILE A 15 42.37 -37.05 -1.99
CA ILE A 15 42.89 -37.15 -3.36
C ILE A 15 42.28 -38.39 -4.04
N GLY A 16 41.79 -38.24 -5.28
CA GLY A 16 41.34 -39.35 -6.10
C GLY A 16 41.41 -39.03 -7.60
N ILE A 17 42.44 -39.52 -8.29
CA ILE A 17 42.53 -39.44 -9.75
C ILE A 17 41.90 -40.71 -10.34
N GLY A 18 40.74 -40.56 -10.98
CA GLY A 18 40.05 -41.63 -11.70
C GLY A 18 40.14 -41.40 -13.22
N LEU A 19 40.87 -42.27 -13.92
CA LEU A 19 40.95 -42.28 -15.39
C LEU A 19 40.27 -43.54 -15.95
N THR A 20 39.67 -43.40 -17.13
CA THR A 20 39.01 -44.44 -17.95
C THR A 20 37.68 -44.99 -17.41
N GLY A 21 36.72 -45.21 -18.32
CA GLY A 21 35.38 -45.70 -18.00
C GLY A 21 34.46 -45.70 -19.22
N CYS A 22 34.66 -46.63 -20.14
CA CYS A 22 33.74 -46.84 -21.27
C CYS A 22 32.73 -47.95 -20.92
N GLY A 23 31.46 -47.59 -20.64
CA GLY A 23 30.39 -48.55 -20.36
C GLY A 23 29.02 -47.90 -20.10
N GLN A 24 28.00 -48.35 -20.83
CA GLN A 24 26.57 -48.04 -20.64
C GLN A 24 25.91 -49.03 -19.64
N PRO A 25 24.62 -48.91 -19.22
CA PRO A 25 23.57 -47.91 -19.52
C PRO A 25 23.38 -46.96 -18.29
N PRO A 26 22.21 -46.66 -17.64
CA PRO A 26 20.76 -46.99 -17.80
C PRO A 26 19.95 -45.81 -18.42
N PRO A 27 18.59 -45.82 -18.51
CA PRO A 27 17.84 -44.63 -18.97
C PRO A 27 17.70 -43.56 -17.86
N PRO A 28 17.43 -42.28 -18.20
CA PRO A 28 17.38 -41.19 -17.24
C PRO A 28 16.12 -41.25 -16.36
N THR A 29 16.26 -41.71 -15.12
CA THR A 29 15.29 -41.49 -14.04
C THR A 29 15.11 -39.98 -13.80
N GLU A 30 13.91 -39.57 -13.37
CA GLU A 30 13.58 -38.17 -13.12
C GLU A 30 14.56 -37.51 -12.15
N GLN A 31 15.37 -36.59 -12.67
CA GLN A 31 16.25 -35.77 -11.85
C GLN A 31 15.41 -34.73 -11.11
N VAL A 32 15.05 -35.06 -9.86
CA VAL A 32 14.53 -34.08 -8.89
C VAL A 32 15.67 -33.10 -8.58
N VAL A 33 15.81 -32.09 -9.45
CA VAL A 33 16.68 -30.95 -9.23
C VAL A 33 16.08 -30.13 -8.10
N SER A 34 16.39 -30.53 -6.86
CA SER A 34 16.25 -29.70 -5.67
C SER A 34 17.33 -28.59 -5.65
N GLY A 35 17.49 -27.95 -6.80
CA GLY A 35 18.29 -26.75 -6.99
C GLY A 35 17.48 -25.59 -6.45
N GLY A 36 17.71 -25.27 -5.17
CA GLY A 36 17.03 -24.17 -4.51
C GLY A 36 17.19 -22.88 -5.32
N HIS A 37 16.06 -22.35 -5.81
CA HIS A 37 16.03 -21.06 -6.48
C HIS A 37 16.31 -19.95 -5.46
N ALA A 38 17.60 -19.70 -5.24
CA ALA A 38 18.10 -18.37 -4.93
C ALA A 38 17.91 -17.49 -6.19
N GLU A 39 16.65 -17.25 -6.56
CA GLU A 39 16.31 -16.52 -7.78
C GLU A 39 16.87 -15.09 -7.69
N ALA A 40 17.49 -14.65 -8.78
CA ALA A 40 18.54 -13.65 -8.74
C ALA A 40 18.10 -12.33 -8.09
N ALA A 41 18.98 -11.76 -7.25
CA ALA A 41 18.95 -10.37 -6.81
C ALA A 41 19.28 -9.40 -7.97
N GLY A 42 18.47 -9.48 -9.03
CA GLY A 42 18.68 -8.88 -10.35
C GLY A 42 17.51 -9.18 -11.31
N GLN A 43 16.68 -10.20 -11.02
CA GLN A 43 15.37 -10.35 -11.65
C GLN A 43 14.38 -9.39 -10.99
N SER A 44 13.63 -8.62 -11.80
CA SER A 44 12.64 -7.67 -11.27
C SER A 44 11.41 -8.42 -10.76
N ASP A 45 11.34 -8.69 -9.45
CA ASP A 45 10.20 -9.35 -8.80
C ASP A 45 8.88 -8.62 -9.17
N PRO A 46 7.98 -9.28 -9.94
CA PRO A 46 6.76 -8.64 -10.41
C PRO A 46 5.78 -8.30 -9.27
N ALA A 47 5.78 -9.07 -8.20
CA ALA A 47 4.90 -8.87 -7.06
C ALA A 47 5.35 -7.68 -6.21
N ALA A 48 6.65 -7.54 -5.97
CA ALA A 48 7.22 -6.33 -5.35
C ALA A 48 6.90 -5.10 -6.19
N LYS A 49 7.10 -5.17 -7.52
CA LYS A 49 6.79 -4.06 -8.45
C LYS A 49 5.30 -3.70 -8.46
N TRP A 50 4.41 -4.69 -8.37
CA TRP A 50 2.97 -4.45 -8.27
C TRP A 50 2.59 -3.81 -6.93
N ALA A 51 3.13 -4.32 -5.81
CA ALA A 51 2.89 -3.75 -4.48
C ALA A 51 3.47 -2.33 -4.33
N ASP A 52 4.61 -2.06 -4.97
CA ASP A 52 5.21 -0.72 -5.04
C ASP A 52 4.31 0.27 -5.81
N GLY A 53 3.72 -0.16 -6.93
CA GLY A 53 2.70 0.61 -7.64
C GLY A 53 1.43 0.85 -6.82
N TYR A 54 0.94 -0.17 -6.11
CA TYR A 54 -0.21 -0.07 -5.21
C TYR A 54 0.04 0.97 -4.09
N CYS A 55 1.18 0.87 -3.40
CA CYS A 55 1.54 1.79 -2.33
C CYS A 55 1.86 3.20 -2.88
N GLY A 56 2.51 3.30 -4.04
CA GLY A 56 2.77 4.57 -4.72
C GLY A 56 1.48 5.32 -5.08
N ALA A 57 0.44 4.61 -5.50
CA ALA A 57 -0.89 5.18 -5.69
C ALA A 57 -1.47 5.72 -4.37
N VAL A 58 -1.41 4.92 -3.28
CA VAL A 58 -1.89 5.30 -1.93
C VAL A 58 -1.17 6.53 -1.36
N THR A 59 0.12 6.72 -1.69
CA THR A 59 0.91 7.90 -1.28
C THR A 59 0.32 9.22 -1.78
N HIS A 60 -0.50 9.24 -2.85
CA HIS A 60 -1.22 10.45 -3.26
C HIS A 60 -2.22 10.91 -2.20
N LEU A 61 -3.08 10.01 -1.69
CA LEU A 61 -4.02 10.35 -0.63
C LEU A 61 -3.28 10.75 0.66
N VAL A 62 -2.26 9.99 1.08
CA VAL A 62 -1.49 10.33 2.29
C VAL A 62 -0.84 11.71 2.17
N ARG A 63 -0.35 12.10 0.97
CA ARG A 63 0.16 13.45 0.71
C ARG A 63 -0.95 14.51 0.70
N ALA A 64 -2.13 14.22 0.16
CA ALA A 64 -3.26 15.13 0.22
C ALA A 64 -3.69 15.38 1.67
N LEU A 65 -3.87 14.33 2.47
CA LEU A 65 -4.18 14.40 3.90
C LEU A 65 -3.13 15.18 4.70
N ALA A 66 -1.84 15.02 4.38
CA ALA A 66 -0.74 15.72 5.04
C ALA A 66 -0.55 17.19 4.61
N ASN A 67 -1.31 17.69 3.63
CA ASN A 67 -1.27 19.09 3.20
C ASN A 67 -2.70 19.67 3.03
N LEU A 68 -3.65 19.20 3.84
CA LEU A 68 -5.01 19.74 3.87
C LEU A 68 -5.03 21.21 4.36
N PRO A 69 -5.96 22.04 3.85
CA PRO A 69 -6.16 23.38 4.38
C PRO A 69 -6.69 23.33 5.82
N SER A 70 -6.35 24.33 6.62
CA SER A 70 -6.93 24.50 7.96
C SER A 70 -8.33 25.14 7.88
N ILE A 71 -9.24 24.71 8.75
CA ILE A 71 -10.54 25.37 8.93
C ILE A 71 -10.32 26.73 9.60
N ASP A 72 -10.96 27.78 9.08
CA ASP A 72 -10.94 29.13 9.63
C ASP A 72 -12.20 29.37 10.51
N PRO A 73 -12.09 29.41 11.85
CA PRO A 73 -13.22 29.61 12.74
C PRO A 73 -13.61 31.08 12.95
N SER A 74 -13.02 32.04 12.22
CA SER A 74 -13.27 33.48 12.41
C SER A 74 -14.73 33.91 12.18
N SER A 75 -15.49 33.14 11.39
CA SER A 75 -16.93 33.28 11.21
C SER A 75 -17.54 31.97 10.72
N SER A 76 -18.87 31.82 10.85
CA SER A 76 -19.59 30.66 10.29
C SER A 76 -19.37 30.51 8.79
N ALA A 77 -19.43 31.61 8.02
CA ALA A 77 -19.19 31.61 6.58
C ALA A 77 -17.77 31.13 6.21
N GLN A 78 -16.74 31.57 6.95
CA GLN A 78 -15.36 31.11 6.73
C GLN A 78 -15.17 29.65 7.14
N ALA A 79 -15.79 29.20 8.24
CA ALA A 79 -15.75 27.82 8.69
C ALA A 79 -16.41 26.87 7.68
N THR A 80 -17.59 27.21 7.17
CA THR A 80 -18.27 26.47 6.09
C THR A 80 -17.40 26.40 4.84
N ARG A 81 -16.89 27.55 4.38
CA ARG A 81 -16.08 27.64 3.16
C ARG A 81 -14.81 26.79 3.25
N THR A 82 -14.01 27.00 4.29
CA THR A 82 -12.75 26.26 4.47
C THR A 82 -12.98 24.77 4.72
N SER A 83 -14.12 24.37 5.30
CA SER A 83 -14.53 22.96 5.39
C SER A 83 -14.98 22.38 4.04
N SER A 84 -15.59 23.18 3.17
CA SER A 84 -15.93 22.80 1.80
C SER A 84 -14.67 22.62 0.94
N ASP A 85 -13.71 23.55 1.02
CA ASP A 85 -12.38 23.48 0.39
C ASP A 85 -11.56 22.27 0.88
N LEU A 86 -11.65 21.96 2.19
CA LEU A 86 -11.05 20.80 2.85
C LEU A 86 -11.60 19.48 2.30
N LEU A 87 -12.92 19.33 2.22
CA LEU A 87 -13.56 18.14 1.64
C LEU A 87 -13.28 17.98 0.14
N ALA A 88 -13.20 19.08 -0.62
CA ALA A 88 -12.79 19.08 -2.03
C ALA A 88 -11.31 18.65 -2.21
N SER A 89 -10.43 19.04 -1.28
CA SER A 89 -9.02 18.62 -1.26
C SER A 89 -8.89 17.12 -0.96
N VAL A 90 -9.66 16.61 0.01
CA VAL A 90 -9.78 15.17 0.33
C VAL A 90 -10.27 14.38 -0.89
N ALA A 91 -11.38 14.81 -1.49
CA ALA A 91 -11.96 14.21 -2.69
C ALA A 91 -10.94 14.09 -3.83
N THR A 92 -10.22 15.18 -4.12
CA THR A 92 -9.16 15.23 -5.13
C THR A 92 -8.02 14.23 -4.85
N GLY A 93 -7.61 14.08 -3.58
CA GLY A 93 -6.60 13.10 -3.17
C GLY A 93 -7.05 11.64 -3.34
N ILE A 94 -8.33 11.36 -3.10
CA ILE A 94 -8.94 10.05 -3.35
C ILE A 94 -8.98 9.77 -4.85
N ASP A 95 -9.49 10.70 -5.67
CA ASP A 95 -9.63 10.53 -7.12
C ASP A 95 -8.26 10.30 -7.80
N GLN A 96 -7.20 10.99 -7.33
CA GLN A 96 -5.82 10.72 -7.75
C GLN A 96 -5.33 9.31 -7.38
N THR A 97 -5.65 8.83 -6.18
CA THR A 97 -5.28 7.49 -5.70
C THR A 97 -6.02 6.38 -6.46
N VAL A 98 -7.33 6.56 -6.69
CA VAL A 98 -8.15 5.68 -7.53
C VAL A 98 -7.59 5.59 -8.95
N ALA A 99 -7.28 6.74 -9.56
CA ALA A 99 -6.64 6.77 -10.88
C ALA A 99 -5.23 6.14 -10.86
N GLY A 100 -4.50 6.23 -9.74
CA GLY A 100 -3.23 5.53 -9.52
C GLY A 100 -3.40 4.02 -9.49
N LEU A 101 -4.34 3.50 -8.68
CA LEU A 101 -4.61 2.06 -8.54
C LEU A 101 -5.06 1.41 -9.85
N HIS A 102 -5.81 2.13 -10.70
CA HIS A 102 -6.17 1.68 -12.05
C HIS A 102 -4.99 1.67 -13.05
N ARG A 103 -3.91 2.42 -12.80
CA ARG A 103 -2.67 2.37 -13.59
C ARG A 103 -1.69 1.30 -13.12
N VAL A 104 -1.88 0.73 -11.92
CA VAL A 104 -1.17 -0.48 -11.51
C VAL A 104 -1.68 -1.63 -12.39
N GLY A 105 -0.77 -2.43 -12.95
CA GLY A 105 -1.14 -3.56 -13.83
C GLY A 105 -1.96 -4.66 -13.13
N PRO A 106 -2.27 -5.76 -13.86
CA PRO A 106 -2.88 -6.94 -13.24
C PRO A 106 -1.99 -7.48 -12.11
N ALA A 107 -2.61 -7.95 -11.03
CA ALA A 107 -1.90 -8.48 -9.88
C ALA A 107 -1.27 -9.84 -10.21
N PRO A 108 0.05 -10.01 -10.00
CA PRO A 108 0.75 -11.28 -10.28
C PRO A 108 0.56 -12.33 -9.17
N LEU A 109 -0.13 -11.98 -8.07
CA LEU A 109 -0.37 -12.87 -6.93
C LEU A 109 -1.87 -13.01 -6.61
N PRO A 110 -2.33 -14.21 -6.21
CA PRO A 110 -3.66 -14.42 -5.66
C PRO A 110 -3.97 -13.45 -4.51
N GLY A 111 -5.19 -12.90 -4.53
CA GLY A 111 -5.66 -11.91 -3.57
C GLY A 111 -5.37 -10.44 -3.92
N GLY A 112 -4.43 -10.15 -4.82
CA GLY A 112 -4.08 -8.76 -5.18
C GLY A 112 -5.20 -8.02 -5.91
N GLU A 113 -5.93 -8.69 -6.79
CA GLU A 113 -7.14 -8.12 -7.43
C GLU A 113 -8.27 -7.85 -6.42
N PRO A 114 -8.69 -8.80 -5.55
CA PRO A 114 -9.57 -8.53 -4.42
C PRO A 114 -9.10 -7.37 -3.52
N ALA A 115 -7.80 -7.31 -3.19
CA ALA A 115 -7.22 -6.26 -2.34
C ALA A 115 -7.40 -4.86 -2.96
N ARG A 116 -7.04 -4.70 -4.24
CA ARG A 116 -7.26 -3.45 -4.98
C ARG A 116 -8.76 -3.12 -5.07
N THR A 117 -9.60 -4.11 -5.37
CA THR A 117 -11.05 -3.91 -5.53
C THR A 117 -11.71 -3.46 -4.23
N ALA A 118 -11.33 -4.05 -3.10
CA ALA A 118 -11.81 -3.65 -1.78
C ALA A 118 -11.41 -2.20 -1.44
N LEU A 119 -10.15 -1.82 -1.67
CA LEU A 119 -9.68 -0.47 -1.42
C LEU A 119 -10.36 0.57 -2.32
N LEU A 120 -10.55 0.26 -3.62
CA LEU A 120 -11.32 1.09 -4.55
C LEU A 120 -12.77 1.30 -4.06
N GLY A 121 -13.42 0.26 -3.54
CA GLY A 121 -14.77 0.35 -2.96
C GLY A 121 -14.84 1.21 -1.69
N GLN A 122 -13.84 1.10 -0.80
CA GLN A 122 -13.71 1.98 0.37
C GLN A 122 -13.54 3.44 -0.06
N PHE A 123 -12.68 3.71 -1.03
CA PHE A 123 -12.47 5.05 -1.57
C PHE A 123 -13.72 5.61 -2.26
N ALA A 124 -14.47 4.82 -3.02
CA ALA A 124 -15.73 5.26 -3.62
C ALA A 124 -16.79 5.66 -2.57
N SER A 125 -16.94 4.85 -1.51
CA SER A 125 -17.86 5.14 -0.39
C SER A 125 -17.51 6.46 0.32
N VAL A 126 -16.22 6.64 0.62
CA VAL A 126 -15.70 7.86 1.26
C VAL A 126 -15.82 9.08 0.33
N ARG A 127 -15.53 8.92 -0.96
CA ARG A 127 -15.63 9.98 -1.97
C ARG A 127 -17.07 10.49 -2.07
N HIS A 128 -18.06 9.59 -1.99
CA HIS A 128 -19.48 9.92 -1.92
C HIS A 128 -19.83 10.67 -0.62
N GLN A 129 -19.39 10.17 0.54
CA GLN A 129 -19.63 10.85 1.84
C GLN A 129 -19.08 12.29 1.84
N ALA A 130 -17.90 12.51 1.27
CA ALA A 130 -17.31 13.84 1.16
C ALA A 130 -18.13 14.79 0.25
N ASP A 131 -18.70 14.30 -0.86
CA ASP A 131 -19.61 15.09 -1.69
C ASP A 131 -20.96 15.37 -0.98
N GLU A 132 -21.53 14.38 -0.28
CA GLU A 132 -22.79 14.54 0.47
C GLU A 132 -22.66 15.63 1.54
N VAL A 133 -21.60 15.57 2.36
CA VAL A 133 -21.38 16.56 3.41
C VAL A 133 -21.01 17.93 2.84
N ARG A 134 -20.25 18.00 1.74
CA ARG A 134 -20.03 19.28 1.05
C ARG A 134 -21.35 19.86 0.57
N GLY A 135 -22.25 19.05 0.00
CA GLY A 135 -23.60 19.46 -0.36
C GLY A 135 -24.43 19.97 0.81
N LYS A 136 -24.30 19.38 2.02
CA LYS A 136 -24.91 19.91 3.24
C LYS A 136 -24.32 21.26 3.66
N LEU A 137 -23.00 21.42 3.61
CA LEU A 137 -22.31 22.68 3.92
C LEU A 137 -22.69 23.79 2.94
N ASP A 138 -22.65 23.50 1.63
CA ASP A 138 -22.93 24.44 0.55
C ASP A 138 -24.42 24.88 0.54
N ALA A 139 -25.32 24.10 1.16
CA ALA A 139 -26.76 24.37 1.28
C ALA A 139 -27.21 24.88 2.67
N ALA A 140 -26.32 24.98 3.66
CA ALA A 140 -26.68 25.36 5.03
C ALA A 140 -26.92 26.87 5.18
N ASP A 141 -28.18 27.25 5.46
CA ASP A 141 -28.65 28.63 5.57
C ASP A 141 -28.74 29.16 7.02
N THR A 142 -28.88 28.25 7.99
CA THR A 142 -29.07 28.53 9.42
C THR A 142 -27.85 28.15 10.26
N PRO A 143 -27.59 28.83 11.40
CA PRO A 143 -26.44 28.51 12.27
C PRO A 143 -26.39 27.06 12.74
N ASP A 144 -27.56 26.47 13.04
CA ASP A 144 -27.66 25.07 13.49
C ASP A 144 -27.40 24.07 12.34
N ALA A 145 -27.87 24.36 11.11
CA ALA A 145 -27.55 23.56 9.93
C ALA A 145 -26.06 23.63 9.59
N VAL A 146 -25.45 24.82 9.68
CA VAL A 146 -24.00 25.00 9.52
C VAL A 146 -23.23 24.19 10.57
N LYS A 147 -23.63 24.26 11.85
CA LYS A 147 -23.00 23.45 12.90
C LYS A 147 -23.12 21.95 12.61
N ALA A 148 -24.31 21.46 12.28
CA ALA A 148 -24.53 20.04 12.00
C ALA A 148 -23.68 19.55 10.81
N ALA A 149 -23.60 20.35 9.73
CA ALA A 149 -22.79 20.04 8.56
C ALA A 149 -21.26 20.07 8.86
N LEU A 150 -20.80 20.93 9.77
CA LEU A 150 -19.41 20.94 10.25
C LEU A 150 -19.07 19.73 11.14
N ASP A 151 -19.99 19.29 12.00
CA ASP A 151 -19.82 18.08 12.80
C ASP A 151 -19.81 16.82 11.89
N ASP A 152 -20.67 16.77 10.87
CA ASP A 152 -20.66 15.76 9.80
C ASP A 152 -19.33 15.75 9.03
N ALA A 153 -18.78 16.94 8.70
CA ALA A 153 -17.51 17.07 7.98
C ALA A 153 -16.35 16.51 8.80
N LYS A 154 -16.31 16.84 10.09
CA LYS A 154 -15.35 16.24 11.02
C LYS A 154 -15.51 14.72 11.10
N SER A 155 -16.74 14.20 11.16
CA SER A 155 -17.01 12.76 11.18
C SER A 155 -16.49 12.06 9.92
N ALA A 156 -16.67 12.66 8.74
CA ALA A 156 -16.12 12.14 7.49
C ALA A 156 -14.58 12.12 7.51
N ILE A 157 -13.92 13.22 7.85
CA ILE A 157 -12.46 13.31 7.92
C ILE A 157 -11.87 12.31 8.92
N ASP A 158 -12.51 12.17 10.09
CA ASP A 158 -12.11 11.21 11.11
C ASP A 158 -12.36 9.75 10.69
N GLN A 159 -13.19 9.45 9.70
CA GLN A 159 -13.29 8.10 9.11
C GLN A 159 -12.15 7.83 8.13
N ILE A 160 -11.73 8.85 7.37
CA ILE A 160 -10.67 8.76 6.36
C ILE A 160 -9.30 8.54 7.01
N SER A 161 -9.01 9.25 8.10
CA SER A 161 -7.77 9.07 8.87
C SER A 161 -7.64 7.69 9.54
N ARG A 162 -8.71 6.88 9.54
CA ARG A 162 -8.76 5.50 10.06
C ARG A 162 -8.81 4.43 8.97
N LEU A 163 -8.67 4.80 7.68
CA LEU A 163 -8.53 3.84 6.59
C LEU A 163 -7.18 3.13 6.64
N ASP A 164 -7.19 1.84 6.98
CA ASP A 164 -6.04 0.96 6.72
C ASP A 164 -5.97 0.61 5.23
N VAL A 165 -5.30 1.49 4.49
CA VAL A 165 -5.01 1.41 3.05
C VAL A 165 -4.04 0.28 2.68
N LEU A 166 -3.30 -0.28 3.64
CA LEU A 166 -2.34 -1.36 3.41
C LEU A 166 -2.90 -2.75 3.72
N LYS A 167 -3.99 -2.86 4.49
CA LYS A 167 -4.70 -4.09 4.87
C LYS A 167 -4.83 -5.14 3.75
N GLY A 168 -5.09 -4.69 2.51
CA GLY A 168 -5.22 -5.56 1.35
C GLY A 168 -3.96 -6.37 1.03
N LEU A 169 -2.77 -5.87 1.37
CA LEU A 169 -1.50 -6.57 1.18
C LEU A 169 -1.30 -7.70 2.20
N ASP A 170 -1.91 -7.64 3.38
CA ASP A 170 -1.84 -8.74 4.36
C ASP A 170 -2.88 -9.85 4.12
N ALA A 171 -3.66 -9.77 3.02
CA ALA A 171 -4.63 -10.79 2.64
C ALA A 171 -4.02 -12.16 2.31
N THR A 172 -2.73 -12.23 1.94
CA THR A 172 -1.97 -13.49 1.84
C THR A 172 -0.52 -13.30 2.32
N PRO A 173 0.16 -14.36 2.80
CA PRO A 173 1.58 -14.28 3.16
C PRO A 173 2.49 -13.83 1.99
N ALA A 174 2.12 -14.16 0.76
CA ALA A 174 2.86 -13.78 -0.44
C ALA A 174 2.71 -12.28 -0.77
N LEU A 175 1.49 -11.72 -0.67
CA LEU A 175 1.24 -10.29 -0.82
C LEU A 175 1.95 -9.49 0.28
N SER A 176 1.91 -9.99 1.53
CA SER A 176 2.55 -9.35 2.68
C SER A 176 4.08 -9.32 2.50
N ALA A 177 4.66 -10.42 2.00
CA ALA A 177 6.07 -10.49 1.65
C ALA A 177 6.45 -9.55 0.48
N ALA A 178 5.57 -9.40 -0.52
CA ALA A 178 5.77 -8.45 -1.62
C ALA A 178 5.71 -6.99 -1.14
N GLY A 179 4.72 -6.62 -0.32
CA GLY A 179 4.60 -5.29 0.28
C GLY A 179 5.79 -4.91 1.16
N LYS A 180 6.33 -5.86 1.95
CA LYS A 180 7.55 -5.65 2.76
C LYS A 180 8.80 -5.37 1.92
N ARG A 181 8.81 -5.79 0.64
CA ARG A 181 9.92 -5.60 -0.31
C ARG A 181 9.71 -4.42 -1.26
N ALA A 182 8.54 -3.78 -1.24
CA ALA A 182 8.23 -2.59 -2.02
C ALA A 182 8.63 -1.31 -1.28
N ALA A 183 9.39 -0.44 -1.93
CA ALA A 183 9.93 0.78 -1.33
C ALA A 183 8.83 1.82 -1.04
N GLY A 184 7.86 1.95 -1.94
CA GLY A 184 6.68 2.80 -1.75
C GLY A 184 5.84 2.40 -0.53
N CYS A 185 5.79 1.12 -0.17
CA CYS A 185 5.10 0.66 1.04
C CYS A 185 5.89 1.00 2.30
N GLN A 186 7.22 0.87 2.27
CA GLN A 186 8.09 1.22 3.40
C GLN A 186 7.98 2.71 3.78
N GLN A 187 7.80 3.59 2.78
CA GLN A 187 7.56 5.03 3.00
C GLN A 187 6.23 5.35 3.70
N LEU A 188 5.26 4.43 3.71
CA LEU A 188 3.96 4.60 4.36
C LEU A 188 3.93 4.08 5.81
N VAL A 189 4.84 3.16 6.16
CA VAL A 189 4.96 2.60 7.52
C VAL A 189 5.83 3.48 8.42
N VAL A 190 6.73 4.28 7.84
CA VAL A 190 7.47 5.32 8.57
C VAL A 190 6.57 6.56 8.68
N PRO A 191 6.15 7.00 9.88
CA PRO A 191 5.38 8.24 10.01
C PRO A 191 6.23 9.43 9.50
N PRO A 192 5.63 10.39 8.79
CA PRO A 192 6.36 11.57 8.33
C PRO A 192 6.96 12.31 9.53
N ALA A 193 8.22 12.73 9.40
CA ALA A 193 8.89 13.50 10.44
C ALA A 193 8.09 14.79 10.74
N PRO A 194 7.96 15.20 12.02
CA PRO A 194 7.30 16.45 12.36
C PRO A 194 8.02 17.62 11.69
N ARG A 195 7.22 18.56 11.16
CA ARG A 195 7.67 19.87 10.66
C ARG A 195 7.49 20.92 11.76
#